data_AF-A0A2R6N1C0-F1
#
_entry.id   AF-A0A2R6N1C0-F1
#
_cell.length_a   1.000
_cell.length_b   1.000
_cell.length_c   1.000
_cell.angle_alpha   90.00
_cell.angle_beta   90.00
_cell.angle_gamma   90.00
#
_symmetry.space_group_name_H-M   'P 1'
#
loop_
_entity.id
_entity.type
_entity.pdbx_description
1 polymer ?
#
loop_
_entity_poly.entity_id
_entity_poly.type
_entity_poly.pdbx_seq_one_letter_code
_entity_poly.pdbx_strand_id
1 'polypeptide(L)'
;AVARAILGLRGVTPDRDPEDVADIGGESDPDVYRRHLVGIGGGHYAPRFERVVRETDWAVGHVAADWGLDAMGEAAAPESGAVLDGLFTESRAAYALVDGERPALNDAVADLGYRAVSETWVRETDGVPLDLVRALERAMTTVEDGLRFGAPAVDHAGEFVVVDPPVALLDETRGIDREATRATFQRVALAFGTDQGGTRVTGPAALADPADREALVDGMAAVLRERYDSVERTEGTVRAREVDFDPDRARTLGVPEGPKFGRLAAGDPVEVDGEEIPPEAVREERERRFPVD
;
A
#
# COMPACT_ATOMS: atom_id res chain seq x y z
N ALA A 1 -35.10 -17.48 -6.97
CA ALA A 1 -33.97 -16.56 -6.68
C ALA A 1 -34.38 -15.11 -6.91
N VAL A 2 -34.73 -14.71 -8.15
CA VAL A 2 -35.08 -13.33 -8.54
C VAL A 2 -36.11 -12.66 -7.61
N ALA A 3 -37.25 -13.32 -7.32
CA ALA A 3 -38.25 -12.75 -6.42
C ALA A 3 -37.71 -12.44 -5.01
N ARG A 4 -36.79 -13.25 -4.48
CA ARG A 4 -36.14 -12.99 -3.18
C ARG A 4 -35.19 -11.81 -3.27
N ALA A 5 -34.45 -11.66 -4.38
CA ALA A 5 -33.58 -10.51 -4.61
C ALA A 5 -34.40 -9.22 -4.69
N ILE A 6 -35.49 -9.19 -5.45
CA ILE A 6 -36.39 -8.02 -5.54
C ILE A 6 -36.96 -7.64 -4.16
N LEU A 7 -37.37 -8.63 -3.36
CA LEU A 7 -37.83 -8.37 -2.00
C LEU A 7 -36.71 -7.85 -1.09
N GLY A 8 -35.48 -8.33 -1.27
CA GLY A 8 -34.30 -7.86 -0.55
C GLY A 8 -33.89 -6.42 -0.87
N LEU A 9 -34.26 -5.91 -2.05
CA LEU A 9 -34.03 -4.52 -2.45
C LEU A 9 -35.08 -3.54 -1.90
N ARG A 10 -36.15 -4.02 -1.25
CA ARG A 10 -37.17 -3.12 -0.69
C ARG A 10 -36.57 -2.26 0.42
N GLY A 11 -36.66 -0.95 0.25
CA GLY A 11 -36.14 0.02 1.22
C GLY A 11 -34.64 0.30 1.07
N VAL A 12 -33.97 -0.31 0.08
CA VAL A 12 -32.61 0.05 -0.31
C VAL A 12 -32.70 1.28 -1.22
N THR A 13 -31.99 2.36 -0.87
CA THR A 13 -31.87 3.53 -1.74
C THR A 13 -31.06 3.15 -2.99
N PRO A 14 -31.43 3.64 -4.19
CA PRO A 14 -30.65 3.38 -5.39
C PRO A 14 -29.27 4.03 -5.32
N ASP A 15 -29.16 5.15 -4.60
CA ASP A 15 -27.94 5.94 -4.46
C ASP A 15 -27.37 5.87 -3.05
N ARG A 16 -26.05 6.02 -2.97
CA ARG A 16 -25.25 5.71 -1.78
C ARG A 16 -25.11 6.76 -0.68
N ASP A 17 -25.74 7.91 -0.65
CA ASP A 17 -25.29 9.05 0.18
C ASP A 17 -23.79 9.47 -0.04
N PRO A 18 -23.50 10.77 -0.16
CA PRO A 18 -22.13 11.24 -0.10
C PRO A 18 -21.54 11.00 1.29
N GLU A 19 -20.24 10.74 1.38
CA GLU A 19 -19.53 10.69 2.66
C GLU A 19 -19.62 12.03 3.39
N ASP A 20 -19.76 11.98 4.72
CA ASP A 20 -20.04 13.14 5.57
C ASP A 20 -18.79 14.02 5.68
N VAL A 21 -18.64 14.93 4.73
CA VAL A 21 -17.51 15.87 4.69
C VAL A 21 -17.77 17.04 5.64
N ALA A 22 -16.90 17.18 6.64
CA ALA A 22 -16.93 18.30 7.57
C ALA A 22 -16.85 19.64 6.81
N ASP A 23 -18.00 20.30 6.66
CA ASP A 23 -18.19 21.71 6.29
C ASP A 23 -17.16 22.26 5.29
N ILE A 24 -17.03 21.61 4.13
CA ILE A 24 -16.28 22.19 3.02
C ILE A 24 -17.16 23.31 2.48
N GLY A 25 -16.82 24.55 2.87
CA GLY A 25 -17.55 25.76 2.51
C GLY A 25 -18.17 25.65 1.11
N GLY A 26 -19.50 25.74 1.08
CA GLY A 26 -20.32 25.26 -0.03
C GLY A 26 -19.88 25.76 -1.40
N GLU A 27 -19.38 24.83 -2.22
CA GLU A 27 -19.21 24.92 -3.68
C GLU A 27 -18.69 23.62 -4.32
N SER A 28 -18.36 22.58 -3.52
CA SER A 28 -17.91 21.29 -4.06
C SER A 28 -19.10 20.41 -4.47
N ASP A 29 -19.05 19.83 -5.66
CA ASP A 29 -20.02 18.83 -6.14
C ASP A 29 -20.08 17.63 -5.18
N PRO A 30 -21.23 17.31 -4.56
CA PRO A 30 -21.33 16.21 -3.59
C PRO A 30 -20.98 14.84 -4.16
N ASP A 31 -21.07 14.64 -5.48
CA ASP A 31 -20.82 13.34 -6.10
C ASP A 31 -19.33 12.97 -6.09
N VAL A 32 -18.44 13.95 -5.85
CA VAL A 32 -17.00 13.71 -5.64
C VAL A 32 -16.69 12.99 -4.32
N TYR A 33 -17.66 12.96 -3.41
CA TYR A 33 -17.65 12.24 -2.13
C TYR A 33 -18.59 11.05 -2.12
N ARG A 34 -19.14 10.67 -3.29
CA ARG A 34 -20.01 9.52 -3.44
C ARG A 34 -19.26 8.38 -4.11
N ARG A 35 -19.37 7.18 -3.56
CA ARG A 35 -18.76 5.95 -4.09
C ARG A 35 -19.54 5.36 -5.27
N HIS A 36 -19.73 6.17 -6.30
CA HIS A 36 -20.40 5.81 -7.53
C HIS A 36 -19.43 5.84 -8.71
N LEU A 37 -19.54 4.84 -9.58
CA LEU A 37 -18.75 4.70 -10.79
C LEU A 37 -19.66 4.68 -12.03
N VAL A 38 -19.19 5.31 -13.10
CA VAL A 38 -19.56 4.93 -14.47
C VAL A 38 -18.60 3.83 -14.93
N GLY A 39 -19.14 2.70 -15.37
CA GLY A 39 -18.34 1.67 -16.02
C GLY A 39 -18.16 2.01 -17.49
N ILE A 40 -16.93 2.04 -18.00
CA ILE A 40 -16.68 2.28 -19.43
C ILE A 40 -15.84 1.16 -20.02
N GLY A 41 -16.30 0.61 -21.14
CA GLY A 41 -15.66 -0.47 -21.88
C GLY A 41 -16.09 -1.87 -21.44
N GLY A 42 -15.51 -2.85 -22.11
CA GLY A 42 -15.76 -4.27 -21.88
C GLY A 42 -16.95 -4.81 -22.69
N GLY A 43 -17.11 -6.13 -22.61
CA GLY A 43 -18.18 -6.85 -23.29
C GLY A 43 -19.55 -6.74 -22.59
N HIS A 44 -20.58 -7.32 -23.21
CA HIS A 44 -21.97 -7.26 -22.75
C HIS A 44 -22.20 -7.70 -21.29
N TYR A 45 -21.35 -8.58 -20.76
CA TYR A 45 -21.49 -9.14 -19.41
C TYR A 45 -20.67 -8.41 -18.34
N ALA A 46 -19.81 -7.46 -18.71
CA ALA A 46 -19.18 -6.54 -17.76
C ALA A 46 -18.59 -7.17 -16.47
N PRO A 47 -17.82 -8.29 -16.55
CA PRO A 47 -17.39 -9.06 -15.37
C PRO A 47 -16.50 -8.26 -14.41
N ARG A 48 -15.80 -7.24 -14.93
CA ARG A 48 -14.99 -6.32 -14.14
C ARG A 48 -15.84 -5.50 -13.16
N PHE A 49 -16.95 -4.95 -13.63
CA PHE A 49 -17.87 -4.14 -12.82
C PHE A 49 -18.63 -5.00 -11.81
N GLU A 50 -19.05 -6.21 -12.20
CA GLU A 50 -19.65 -7.19 -11.26
C GLU A 50 -18.70 -7.49 -10.09
N ARG A 51 -17.41 -7.71 -10.39
CA ARG A 51 -16.39 -7.99 -9.38
C ARG A 51 -16.23 -6.81 -8.42
N VAL A 52 -16.16 -5.58 -8.93
CA VAL A 52 -16.06 -4.36 -8.11
C VAL A 52 -17.25 -4.24 -7.16
N VAL A 53 -18.48 -4.36 -7.66
CA VAL A 53 -19.70 -4.25 -6.83
C VAL A 53 -19.76 -5.35 -5.76
N ARG A 54 -19.21 -6.54 -6.04
CA ARG A 54 -19.18 -7.66 -5.09
C ARG A 54 -18.10 -7.52 -4.02
N GLU A 55 -16.96 -6.94 -4.37
CA GLU A 55 -15.74 -6.96 -3.55
C GLU A 55 -15.42 -5.64 -2.87
N THR A 56 -16.15 -4.57 -3.18
CA THR A 56 -15.92 -3.23 -2.64
C THR A 56 -17.24 -2.55 -2.26
N ASP A 57 -17.15 -1.43 -1.56
CA ASP A 57 -18.24 -0.54 -1.20
C ASP A 57 -18.72 0.36 -2.35
N TRP A 58 -18.03 0.33 -3.50
CA TRP A 58 -18.37 1.08 -4.70
C TRP A 58 -19.63 0.53 -5.39
N ALA A 59 -20.51 1.46 -5.79
CA ALA A 59 -21.64 1.19 -6.65
C ALA A 59 -21.31 1.56 -8.11
N VAL A 60 -21.88 0.81 -9.06
CA VAL A 60 -21.77 1.10 -10.49
C VAL A 60 -23.14 1.50 -10.99
N GLY A 61 -23.24 2.70 -11.58
CA GLY A 61 -24.44 3.22 -12.21
C GLY A 61 -24.54 2.75 -13.67
N HIS A 62 -24.34 3.67 -14.61
CA HIS A 62 -24.33 3.35 -16.03
C HIS A 62 -23.08 2.56 -16.43
N VAL A 63 -23.25 1.70 -17.44
CA VAL A 63 -22.16 0.97 -18.09
C VAL A 63 -22.20 1.21 -19.60
N ALA A 64 -21.19 1.89 -20.13
CA ALA A 64 -20.99 2.09 -21.56
C ALA A 64 -20.09 0.99 -22.13
N ALA A 65 -20.69 -0.07 -22.66
CA ALA A 65 -19.95 -1.20 -23.24
C ALA A 65 -19.30 -0.83 -24.58
N ASP A 66 -18.28 -1.61 -24.99
CA ASP A 66 -17.44 -1.32 -26.18
C ASP A 66 -18.26 -1.05 -27.46
N TRP A 67 -19.29 -1.87 -27.72
CA TRP A 67 -20.14 -1.71 -28.90
C TRP A 67 -20.94 -0.39 -28.92
N GLY A 68 -21.28 0.15 -27.74
CA GLY A 68 -21.95 1.45 -27.62
C GLY A 68 -20.97 2.59 -27.84
N LEU A 69 -19.76 2.46 -27.30
CA LEU A 69 -18.68 3.43 -27.49
C LEU A 69 -18.25 3.51 -28.95
N ASP A 70 -18.10 2.37 -29.63
CA ASP A 70 -17.74 2.32 -31.05
C ASP A 70 -18.80 3.00 -31.93
N ALA A 71 -20.06 2.96 -31.52
CA ALA A 71 -21.17 3.60 -32.23
C ALA A 71 -21.25 5.12 -31.99
N MET A 72 -20.73 5.62 -30.87
CA MET A 72 -20.67 7.06 -30.56
C MET A 72 -19.62 7.79 -31.40
N GLY A 73 -18.60 7.08 -31.90
CA GLY A 73 -17.50 7.69 -32.66
C GLY A 73 -16.41 8.24 -31.75
N GLU A 74 -15.80 9.37 -32.14
CA GLU A 74 -14.69 9.96 -31.36
C GLU A 74 -15.19 10.46 -30.00
N ALA A 75 -14.52 10.03 -28.91
CA ALA A 75 -14.94 10.35 -27.54
C ALA A 75 -14.96 11.86 -27.24
N ALA A 76 -14.02 12.61 -27.82
CA ALA A 76 -13.92 14.07 -27.66
C ALA A 76 -14.87 14.87 -28.57
N ALA A 77 -15.65 14.20 -29.43
CA ALA A 77 -16.64 14.89 -30.25
C ALA A 77 -17.74 15.48 -29.34
N PRO A 78 -18.29 16.68 -29.62
CA PRO A 78 -19.29 17.32 -28.75
C PRO A 78 -20.53 16.45 -28.46
N GLU A 79 -20.99 15.68 -29.44
CA GLU A 79 -22.14 14.78 -29.29
C GLU A 79 -21.81 13.61 -28.36
N SER A 80 -20.63 12.99 -28.52
CA SER A 80 -20.12 11.94 -27.62
C SER A 80 -19.91 12.47 -26.21
N GLY A 81 -19.35 13.67 -26.07
CA GLY A 81 -19.12 14.34 -24.80
C GLY A 81 -20.41 14.58 -24.03
N ALA A 82 -21.48 15.04 -24.71
CA ALA A 82 -22.79 15.22 -24.08
C ALA A 82 -23.41 13.89 -23.60
N VAL A 83 -23.19 12.80 -24.33
CA VAL A 83 -23.62 11.46 -23.88
C VAL A 83 -22.82 11.03 -22.67
N LEU A 84 -21.49 11.17 -22.69
CA LEU A 84 -20.62 10.85 -21.56
C LEU A 84 -21.02 11.63 -20.31
N ASP A 85 -21.18 12.95 -20.42
CA ASP A 85 -21.64 13.82 -19.33
C ASP A 85 -22.99 13.38 -18.74
N GLY A 86 -23.93 12.99 -19.61
CA GLY A 86 -25.20 12.39 -19.20
C GLY A 86 -25.03 11.10 -18.39
N LEU A 87 -24.06 10.23 -18.73
CA LEU A 87 -23.81 9.00 -17.95
C LEU A 87 -23.39 9.32 -16.52
N PHE A 88 -22.54 10.32 -16.30
CA PHE A 88 -22.09 10.71 -14.97
C PHE A 88 -23.21 11.39 -14.18
N THR A 89 -23.89 12.36 -14.79
CA THR A 89 -25.01 13.09 -14.17
C THR A 89 -26.11 12.12 -13.71
N GLU A 90 -26.54 11.22 -14.58
CA GLU A 90 -27.60 10.24 -14.26
C GLU A 90 -27.12 9.14 -13.30
N SER A 91 -25.81 8.90 -13.21
CA SER A 91 -25.23 7.96 -12.23
C SER A 91 -24.89 8.62 -10.90
N ARG A 92 -24.99 9.95 -10.79
CA ARG A 92 -24.48 10.73 -9.64
C ARG A 92 -23.04 10.36 -9.31
N ALA A 93 -22.20 10.28 -10.34
CA ALA A 93 -20.84 9.75 -10.23
C ALA A 93 -19.83 10.82 -10.63
N ALA A 94 -18.74 10.92 -9.86
CA ALA A 94 -17.58 11.72 -10.23
C ALA A 94 -16.46 10.90 -10.86
N TYR A 95 -16.60 9.57 -10.90
CA TYR A 95 -15.52 8.64 -11.22
C TYR A 95 -15.93 7.67 -12.32
N ALA A 96 -15.00 7.33 -13.22
CA ALA A 96 -15.18 6.30 -14.22
C ALA A 96 -14.14 5.20 -14.09
N LEU A 97 -14.60 3.95 -14.03
CA LEU A 97 -13.71 2.79 -14.15
C LEU A 97 -13.63 2.38 -15.61
N VAL A 98 -12.48 2.65 -16.22
CA VAL A 98 -12.26 2.40 -17.65
C VAL A 98 -11.60 1.03 -17.86
N ASP A 99 -12.20 0.24 -18.76
CA ASP A 99 -11.68 -1.05 -19.18
C ASP A 99 -10.71 -0.95 -20.36
N GLY A 100 -9.51 -1.49 -20.16
CA GLY A 100 -8.38 -1.38 -21.09
C GLY A 100 -7.66 -0.03 -21.08
N GLU A 101 -6.64 0.08 -21.94
CA GLU A 101 -5.86 1.31 -22.12
C GLU A 101 -6.55 2.22 -23.15
N ARG A 102 -7.30 3.21 -22.66
CA ARG A 102 -8.08 4.14 -23.50
C ARG A 102 -7.76 5.60 -23.17
N PRO A 103 -6.55 6.09 -23.49
CA PRO A 103 -6.10 7.44 -23.09
C PRO A 103 -7.02 8.55 -23.61
N ALA A 104 -7.44 8.50 -24.88
CA ALA A 104 -8.34 9.52 -25.43
C ALA A 104 -9.71 9.60 -24.72
N LEU A 105 -10.18 8.49 -24.17
CA LEU A 105 -11.41 8.46 -23.38
C LEU A 105 -11.15 8.97 -21.95
N ASN A 106 -10.01 8.63 -21.35
CA ASN A 106 -9.61 9.19 -20.06
C ASN A 106 -9.49 10.72 -20.13
N ASP A 107 -8.91 11.24 -21.21
CA ASP A 107 -8.80 12.67 -21.48
C ASP A 107 -10.19 13.31 -21.64
N ALA A 108 -11.09 12.69 -22.42
CA ALA A 108 -12.46 13.18 -22.58
C ALA A 108 -13.25 13.21 -21.26
N VAL A 109 -13.06 12.20 -20.40
CA VAL A 109 -13.64 12.15 -19.05
C VAL A 109 -13.10 13.30 -18.18
N ALA A 110 -11.79 13.56 -18.24
CA ALA A 110 -11.14 14.63 -17.50
C ALA A 110 -11.56 16.02 -17.99
N ASP A 111 -11.70 16.22 -19.30
CA ASP A 111 -12.16 17.47 -19.91
C ASP A 111 -13.59 17.84 -19.50
N LEU A 112 -14.41 16.83 -19.16
CA LEU A 112 -15.76 17.00 -18.63
C LEU A 112 -15.80 17.25 -17.11
N GLY A 113 -14.65 17.21 -16.42
CA GLY A 113 -14.55 17.44 -14.97
C GLY A 113 -14.68 16.19 -14.10
N TYR A 114 -14.73 15.00 -14.70
CA TYR A 114 -14.79 13.73 -13.99
C TYR A 114 -13.41 13.07 -13.89
N ARG A 115 -13.26 12.04 -13.06
CA ARG A 115 -11.99 11.33 -12.88
C ARG A 115 -12.05 9.90 -13.42
N ALA A 116 -11.22 9.58 -14.40
CA ALA A 116 -10.93 8.19 -14.75
C ALA A 116 -10.05 7.55 -13.67
N VAL A 117 -10.43 6.35 -13.20
CA VAL A 117 -9.73 5.60 -12.14
C VAL A 117 -9.44 4.17 -12.56
N SER A 118 -8.36 3.61 -12.00
CA SER A 118 -7.99 2.21 -12.19
C SER A 118 -8.78 1.27 -11.26
N GLU A 119 -8.82 -0.05 -11.56
CA GLU A 119 -9.41 -1.02 -10.60
C GLU A 119 -8.58 -1.10 -9.31
N THR A 120 -7.27 -0.87 -9.42
CA THR A 120 -6.38 -0.72 -8.26
C THR A 120 -6.85 0.42 -7.38
N TRP A 121 -7.11 1.60 -7.94
CA TRP A 121 -7.61 2.75 -7.19
C TRP A 121 -8.94 2.43 -6.49
N VAL A 122 -9.89 1.81 -7.20
CA VAL A 122 -11.20 1.42 -6.62
C VAL A 122 -11.03 0.45 -5.44
N ARG A 123 -10.11 -0.53 -5.55
CA ARG A 123 -9.85 -1.51 -4.48
C ARG A 123 -9.08 -0.93 -3.31
N GLU A 124 -8.06 -0.12 -3.57
CA GLU A 124 -7.22 0.48 -2.52
C GLU A 124 -7.99 1.52 -1.71
N THR A 125 -9.00 2.15 -2.31
CA THR A 125 -9.84 3.18 -1.65
C THR A 125 -11.09 2.62 -0.97
N ASP A 126 -11.33 1.31 -1.07
CA ASP A 126 -12.44 0.63 -0.40
C ASP A 126 -12.40 0.88 1.13
N GLY A 127 -13.47 1.45 1.69
CA GLY A 127 -13.54 1.81 3.11
C GLY A 127 -12.65 2.97 3.57
N VAL A 128 -11.83 3.57 2.72
CA VAL A 128 -10.99 4.74 3.06
C VAL A 128 -11.69 6.03 2.65
N PRO A 129 -11.99 6.95 3.58
CA PRO A 129 -12.70 8.20 3.26
C PRO A 129 -12.12 8.95 2.06
N LEU A 130 -12.97 9.35 1.10
CA LEU A 130 -12.58 9.93 -0.18
C LEU A 130 -11.91 11.30 -0.01
N ASP A 131 -12.24 12.04 1.04
CA ASP A 131 -11.56 13.27 1.42
C ASP A 131 -10.10 12.99 1.84
N LEU A 132 -9.88 11.96 2.67
CA LEU A 132 -8.57 11.48 3.09
C LEU A 132 -7.77 10.96 1.91
N VAL A 133 -8.37 10.16 1.01
CA VAL A 133 -7.74 9.71 -0.24
C VAL A 133 -7.21 10.92 -1.03
N ARG A 134 -8.06 11.91 -1.28
CA ARG A 134 -7.70 13.11 -2.06
C ARG A 134 -6.63 13.94 -1.35
N ALA A 135 -6.68 14.03 -0.01
CA ALA A 135 -5.68 14.75 0.76
C ALA A 135 -4.30 14.06 0.70
N LEU A 136 -4.28 12.73 0.83
CA LEU A 136 -3.05 11.93 0.75
C LEU A 136 -2.46 11.90 -0.66
N GLU A 137 -3.30 11.80 -1.70
CA GLU A 137 -2.81 11.86 -3.08
C GLU A 137 -2.14 13.20 -3.40
N ARG A 138 -2.64 14.31 -2.84
CA ARG A 138 -2.02 15.64 -2.98
C ARG A 138 -0.75 15.79 -2.15
N ALA A 139 -0.71 15.20 -0.96
CA ALA A 139 0.40 15.35 -0.02
C ALA A 139 1.59 14.42 -0.35
N MET A 140 1.34 13.29 -1.02
CA MET A 140 2.34 12.24 -1.24
C MET A 140 2.52 11.90 -2.71
N THR A 141 1.61 11.11 -3.28
CA THR A 141 1.63 10.62 -4.66
C THR A 141 0.28 9.96 -5.00
N THR A 142 0.00 9.66 -6.26
CA THR A 142 -1.25 8.98 -6.65
C THR A 142 -1.24 7.49 -6.33
N VAL A 143 -2.41 6.84 -6.28
CA VAL A 143 -2.46 5.36 -6.14
C VAL A 143 -1.79 4.67 -7.32
N GLU A 144 -1.97 5.21 -8.52
CA GLU A 144 -1.31 4.77 -9.75
C GLU A 144 0.21 4.80 -9.62
N ASP A 145 0.75 5.85 -9.00
CA ASP A 145 2.19 6.05 -8.79
C ASP A 145 2.73 5.38 -7.51
N GLY A 146 1.89 4.62 -6.80
CA GLY A 146 2.31 3.75 -5.71
C GLY A 146 1.86 4.16 -4.31
N LEU A 147 0.87 5.04 -4.15
CA LEU A 147 0.23 5.26 -2.84
C LEU A 147 -0.55 4.01 -2.41
N ARG A 148 -0.31 3.52 -1.20
CA ARG A 148 -1.06 2.42 -0.59
C ARG A 148 -1.57 2.82 0.78
N PHE A 149 -2.72 2.29 1.17
CA PHE A 149 -3.34 2.61 2.44
C PHE A 149 -3.08 1.51 3.48
N GLY A 150 -2.91 1.91 4.74
CA GLY A 150 -2.87 0.99 5.86
C GLY A 150 -4.23 0.87 6.53
N ALA A 151 -4.36 -0.14 7.38
CA ALA A 151 -5.58 -0.41 8.15
C ALA A 151 -6.08 0.81 8.96
N PRO A 152 -5.23 1.67 9.54
CA PRO A 152 -5.69 2.85 10.25
C PRO A 152 -6.43 3.87 9.39
N ALA A 153 -6.30 3.85 8.05
CA ALA A 153 -6.98 4.81 7.18
C ALA A 153 -8.47 4.57 7.03
N VAL A 154 -8.93 3.33 7.29
CA VAL A 154 -10.36 3.00 7.28
C VAL A 154 -11.05 3.79 8.37
N ASP A 155 -12.09 4.54 7.99
CA ASP A 155 -12.85 5.44 8.88
C ASP A 155 -12.01 6.51 9.62
N HIS A 156 -10.79 6.82 9.16
CA HIS A 156 -9.99 7.89 9.77
C HIS A 156 -10.58 9.26 9.43
N ALA A 157 -10.85 10.05 10.46
CA ALA A 157 -11.27 11.43 10.35
C ALA A 157 -10.28 12.33 11.12
N GLY A 158 -9.70 13.31 10.42
CA GLY A 158 -8.84 14.31 11.03
C GLY A 158 -7.54 14.56 10.27
N GLU A 159 -6.66 15.33 10.90
CA GLU A 159 -5.35 15.66 10.34
C GLU A 159 -4.43 14.43 10.29
N PHE A 160 -3.36 14.55 9.51
CA PHE A 160 -2.28 13.58 9.42
C PHE A 160 -0.95 14.31 9.24
N VAL A 161 0.14 13.60 9.51
CA VAL A 161 1.50 14.09 9.26
C VAL A 161 2.21 13.18 8.29
N VAL A 162 2.94 13.76 7.33
CA VAL A 162 3.78 13.00 6.40
C VAL A 162 5.21 13.00 6.91
N VAL A 163 5.79 11.82 7.05
CA VAL A 163 7.17 11.63 7.54
C VAL A 163 7.95 10.73 6.59
N ASP A 164 9.26 10.95 6.53
CA ASP A 164 10.17 10.02 5.86
C ASP A 164 10.57 8.89 6.83
N PRO A 165 10.41 7.61 6.43
CA PRO A 165 10.92 6.51 7.23
C PRO A 165 12.46 6.53 7.23
N PRO A 166 13.13 6.07 8.30
CA PRO A 166 14.59 5.98 8.33
C PRO A 166 15.13 5.09 7.21
N VAL A 167 15.74 5.70 6.20
CA VAL A 167 16.08 5.05 4.92
C VAL A 167 16.96 3.82 5.10
N ALA A 168 18.03 3.92 5.90
CA ALA A 168 18.96 2.80 6.11
C ALA A 168 18.27 1.63 6.84
N LEU A 169 17.36 1.92 7.77
CA LEU A 169 16.60 0.88 8.46
C LEU A 169 15.62 0.20 7.49
N LEU A 170 14.87 0.99 6.72
CA LEU A 170 13.94 0.49 5.72
C LEU A 170 14.64 -0.36 4.66
N ASP A 171 15.81 0.06 4.18
CA ASP A 171 16.60 -0.71 3.22
C ASP A 171 17.02 -2.07 3.77
N GLU A 172 17.48 -2.10 5.02
CA GLU A 172 17.87 -3.35 5.68
C GLU A 172 16.67 -4.29 5.88
N THR A 173 15.55 -3.78 6.41
CA THR A 173 14.38 -4.64 6.66
C THR A 173 13.77 -5.16 5.36
N ARG A 174 13.74 -4.36 4.28
CA ARG A 174 13.33 -4.85 2.95
C ARG A 174 14.29 -5.89 2.38
N GLY A 175 15.57 -5.83 2.75
CA GLY A 175 16.57 -6.83 2.39
C GLY A 175 16.36 -8.17 3.10
N ILE A 176 15.83 -8.13 4.33
CA ILE A 176 15.55 -9.30 5.16
C ILE A 176 14.18 -9.89 4.82
N ASP A 177 13.10 -9.12 5.03
CA ASP A 177 11.73 -9.53 4.75
C ASP A 177 10.90 -8.34 4.25
N ARG A 178 10.60 -8.37 2.94
CA ARG A 178 9.79 -7.35 2.26
C ARG A 178 8.33 -7.39 2.69
N GLU A 179 7.79 -8.58 2.94
CA GLU A 179 6.39 -8.76 3.30
C GLU A 179 6.14 -8.29 4.73
N ALA A 180 6.99 -8.69 5.69
CA ALA A 180 6.92 -8.22 7.07
C ALA A 180 7.18 -6.72 7.18
N THR A 181 8.09 -6.17 6.37
CA THR A 181 8.28 -4.72 6.27
C THR A 181 7.00 -4.04 5.78
N ARG A 182 6.40 -4.52 4.67
CA ARG A 182 5.15 -3.94 4.16
C ARG A 182 4.00 -4.06 5.16
N ALA A 183 3.86 -5.19 5.83
CA ALA A 183 2.85 -5.42 6.86
C ALA A 183 3.01 -4.45 8.05
N THR A 184 4.24 -4.05 8.38
CA THR A 184 4.49 -3.00 9.39
C THR A 184 3.86 -1.67 8.98
N PHE A 185 4.09 -1.22 7.74
CA PHE A 185 3.48 0.03 7.26
C PHE A 185 1.96 -0.07 7.15
N GLN A 186 1.44 -1.19 6.67
CA GLN A 186 -0.01 -1.42 6.60
C GLN A 186 -0.69 -1.39 7.96
N ARG A 187 0.00 -1.76 9.04
CA ARG A 187 -0.57 -1.77 10.39
C ARG A 187 -0.53 -0.41 11.07
N VAL A 188 0.44 0.43 10.74
CA VAL A 188 0.75 1.65 11.50
C VAL A 188 0.41 2.93 10.74
N ALA A 189 0.68 2.99 9.44
CA ALA A 189 0.50 4.20 8.65
C ALA A 189 -0.94 4.30 8.13
N LEU A 190 -1.44 5.53 7.99
CA LEU A 190 -2.63 5.82 7.19
C LEU A 190 -2.35 5.49 5.72
N ALA A 191 -1.22 5.95 5.21
CA ALA A 191 -0.76 5.61 3.87
C ALA A 191 0.76 5.60 3.77
N PHE A 192 1.28 4.95 2.74
CA PHE A 192 2.71 4.88 2.49
C PHE A 192 3.01 4.77 0.99
N GLY A 193 4.13 5.37 0.60
CA GLY A 193 4.66 5.26 -0.75
C GLY A 193 5.25 3.88 -1.02
N THR A 194 5.00 3.39 -2.22
CA THR A 194 5.54 2.14 -2.74
C THR A 194 6.02 2.32 -4.17
N ASP A 195 6.85 1.41 -4.64
CA ASP A 195 7.16 1.23 -6.05
C ASP A 195 6.95 -0.24 -6.47
N GLN A 196 7.37 -0.58 -7.69
CA GLN A 196 7.28 -1.95 -8.25
C GLN A 196 5.86 -2.53 -8.15
N GLY A 197 4.87 -1.76 -8.62
CA GLY A 197 3.48 -2.17 -8.67
C GLY A 197 2.78 -2.26 -7.30
N GLY A 198 3.26 -1.57 -6.27
CA GLY A 198 2.61 -1.55 -4.96
C GLY A 198 3.24 -2.44 -3.90
N THR A 199 4.32 -3.14 -4.25
CA THR A 199 4.84 -4.25 -3.44
C THR A 199 6.03 -3.86 -2.57
N ARG A 200 6.85 -2.92 -3.02
CA ARG A 200 8.05 -2.50 -2.29
C ARG A 200 7.83 -1.13 -1.68
N VAL A 201 7.88 -1.07 -0.35
CA VAL A 201 7.78 0.19 0.39
C VAL A 201 8.98 1.08 0.09
N THR A 202 8.72 2.37 -0.14
CA THR A 202 9.75 3.40 -0.38
C THR A 202 9.66 4.56 0.61
N GLY A 203 8.50 4.80 1.20
CA GLY A 203 8.20 6.09 1.81
C GLY A 203 7.77 7.14 0.75
N PRO A 204 7.30 8.32 1.18
CA PRO A 204 7.05 8.73 2.57
C PRO A 204 5.89 7.94 3.21
N ALA A 205 5.62 8.15 4.50
CA ALA A 205 4.48 7.57 5.21
C ALA A 205 3.62 8.68 5.85
N ALA A 206 2.29 8.56 5.71
CA ALA A 206 1.33 9.39 6.43
C ALA A 206 0.90 8.69 7.73
N LEU A 207 0.95 9.42 8.83
CA LEU A 207 0.62 8.96 10.17
C LEU A 207 -0.52 9.78 10.76
N ALA A 208 -1.36 9.15 11.57
CA ALA A 208 -2.42 9.85 12.29
C ALA A 208 -1.84 10.76 13.37
N ASP A 209 -0.84 10.27 14.11
CA ASP A 209 -0.09 11.04 15.11
C ASP A 209 1.43 10.94 14.83
N PRO A 210 2.21 12.03 14.98
CA PRO A 210 3.67 11.97 14.94
C PRO A 210 4.30 10.86 15.81
N ALA A 211 3.67 10.52 16.94
CA ALA A 211 4.12 9.46 17.84
C ALA A 211 4.05 8.05 17.20
N ASP A 212 3.22 7.84 16.18
CA ASP A 212 3.10 6.55 15.47
C ASP A 212 4.40 6.20 14.71
N ARG A 213 5.28 7.18 14.50
CA ARG A 213 6.61 6.95 13.94
C ARG A 213 7.41 5.99 14.80
N GLU A 214 7.22 6.01 16.12
CA GLU A 214 7.89 5.08 17.02
C GLU A 214 7.44 3.64 16.76
N ALA A 215 6.15 3.42 16.46
CA ALA A 215 5.61 2.11 16.13
C ALA A 215 6.10 1.59 14.76
N LEU A 216 6.32 2.48 13.77
CA LEU A 216 6.96 2.11 12.50
C LEU A 216 8.39 1.60 12.73
N VAL A 217 9.17 2.34 13.53
CA VAL A 217 10.55 1.94 13.86
C VAL A 217 10.58 0.65 14.66
N ASP A 218 9.67 0.43 15.62
CA ASP A 218 9.59 -0.82 16.38
C ASP A 218 9.23 -2.00 15.50
N GLY A 219 8.31 -1.83 14.55
CA GLY A 219 7.96 -2.87 13.59
C GLY A 219 9.14 -3.23 12.68
N MET A 220 9.88 -2.25 12.19
CA MET A 220 11.11 -2.50 11.43
C MET A 220 12.21 -3.16 12.28
N ALA A 221 12.38 -2.74 13.53
CA ALA A 221 13.30 -3.39 14.47
C ALA A 221 12.91 -4.84 14.77
N ALA A 222 11.62 -5.18 14.69
CA ALA A 222 11.16 -6.57 14.78
C ALA A 222 11.61 -7.41 13.58
N VAL A 223 11.54 -6.87 12.35
CA VAL A 223 12.05 -7.55 11.15
C VAL A 223 13.55 -7.79 11.25
N LEU A 224 14.33 -6.85 11.79
CA LEU A 224 15.77 -7.06 12.00
C LEU A 224 16.08 -8.29 12.86
N ARG A 225 15.23 -8.64 13.83
CA ARG A 225 15.46 -9.78 14.73
C ARG A 225 15.37 -11.15 14.02
N GLU A 226 14.87 -11.19 12.79
CA GLU A 226 14.88 -12.41 11.98
C GLU A 226 16.29 -12.77 11.50
N ARG A 227 17.19 -11.78 11.40
CA ARG A 227 18.57 -11.96 10.94
C ARG A 227 19.60 -11.76 12.04
N TYR A 228 19.42 -10.72 12.86
CA TYR A 228 20.42 -10.31 13.85
C TYR A 228 20.17 -10.99 15.21
N ASP A 229 21.25 -11.44 15.85
CA ASP A 229 21.20 -12.11 17.16
C ASP A 229 20.67 -11.20 18.28
N SER A 230 20.92 -9.90 18.20
CA SER A 230 20.34 -8.92 19.10
C SER A 230 20.01 -7.62 18.38
N VAL A 231 18.87 -7.02 18.77
CA VAL A 231 18.42 -5.71 18.27
C VAL A 231 18.00 -4.85 19.45
N GLU A 232 18.73 -3.76 19.65
CA GLU A 232 18.53 -2.79 20.72
C GLU A 232 18.10 -1.44 20.13
N ARG A 233 17.09 -0.83 20.74
CA ARG A 233 16.67 0.52 20.40
C ARG A 233 17.13 1.49 21.49
N THR A 234 17.81 2.53 21.08
CA THR A 234 18.13 3.70 21.90
C THR A 234 17.50 4.95 21.28
N GLU A 235 17.51 6.06 22.02
CA GLU A 235 17.09 7.35 21.46
C GLU A 235 17.87 7.63 20.16
N GLY A 236 17.14 7.88 19.07
CA GLY A 236 17.68 8.18 17.74
C GLY A 236 18.43 7.06 17.01
N THR A 237 18.52 5.82 17.53
CA THR A 237 19.22 4.74 16.82
C THR A 237 18.68 3.34 17.14
N VAL A 238 18.58 2.50 16.11
CA VAL A 238 18.45 1.04 16.24
C VAL A 238 19.81 0.38 15.99
N ARG A 239 20.27 -0.47 16.92
CA ARG A 239 21.52 -1.22 16.80
C ARG A 239 21.21 -2.70 16.63
N ALA A 240 21.81 -3.33 15.64
CA ALA A 240 21.65 -4.75 15.37
C ALA A 240 23.01 -5.42 15.37
N ARG A 241 23.15 -6.53 16.10
CA ARG A 241 24.41 -7.28 16.24
C ARG A 241 24.24 -8.70 15.73
N GLU A 242 25.25 -9.15 15.01
CA GLU A 242 25.41 -10.51 14.51
C GLU A 242 26.78 -11.02 14.95
N VAL A 243 26.82 -12.25 15.46
CA VAL A 243 28.02 -12.90 15.96
C VAL A 243 28.30 -14.12 15.09
N ASP A 244 29.23 -13.96 14.16
CA ASP A 244 29.58 -14.99 13.19
C ASP A 244 30.87 -15.70 13.54
N PHE A 245 31.03 -16.92 13.04
CA PHE A 245 32.30 -17.62 13.08
C PHE A 245 33.33 -16.93 12.16
N ASP A 246 34.51 -16.61 12.71
CA ASP A 246 35.64 -16.03 12.02
C ASP A 246 36.70 -17.12 11.72
N PRO A 247 36.79 -17.59 10.46
CA PRO A 247 37.75 -18.62 10.08
C PRO A 247 39.21 -18.17 10.19
N ASP A 248 39.50 -16.87 10.06
CA ASP A 248 40.86 -16.34 10.21
C ASP A 248 41.30 -16.34 11.67
N ARG A 249 40.41 -16.01 12.61
CA ARG A 249 40.66 -16.19 14.06
C ARG A 249 40.89 -17.64 14.41
N ALA A 250 40.07 -18.55 13.90
CA ALA A 250 40.23 -19.99 14.12
C ALA A 250 41.59 -20.50 13.60
N ARG A 251 42.00 -20.08 12.38
CA ARG A 251 43.32 -20.40 11.83
C ARG A 251 44.47 -19.82 12.68
N THR A 252 44.30 -18.60 13.19
CA THR A 252 45.31 -17.95 14.05
C THR A 252 45.51 -18.69 15.37
N LEU A 253 44.44 -19.31 15.90
CA LEU A 253 44.48 -20.16 17.08
C LEU A 253 44.88 -21.62 16.78
N GLY A 254 45.36 -21.91 15.56
CA GLY A 254 45.86 -23.22 15.17
C GLY A 254 44.77 -24.26 14.86
N VAL A 255 43.49 -23.86 14.80
CA VAL A 255 42.41 -24.78 14.46
C VAL A 255 42.50 -25.13 12.97
N PRO A 256 42.60 -26.42 12.60
CA PRO A 256 42.60 -26.82 11.21
C PRO A 256 41.20 -26.75 10.60
N GLU A 257 41.11 -26.38 9.32
CA GLU A 257 39.88 -26.45 8.55
C GLU A 257 39.33 -27.89 8.53
N GLY A 258 38.02 -28.04 8.71
CA GLY A 258 37.35 -29.35 8.76
C GLY A 258 36.33 -29.46 9.90
N PRO A 259 36.06 -30.67 10.42
CA PRO A 259 35.01 -30.89 11.41
C PRO A 259 35.11 -30.02 12.67
N LYS A 260 36.33 -29.63 13.08
CA LYS A 260 36.55 -28.75 14.23
C LYS A 260 36.02 -27.32 13.99
N PHE A 261 36.10 -26.80 12.75
CA PHE A 261 35.46 -25.53 12.39
C PHE A 261 33.95 -25.63 12.51
N GLY A 262 33.34 -26.70 11.98
CA GLY A 262 31.90 -26.92 12.08
C GLY A 262 31.42 -26.97 13.53
N ARG A 263 32.19 -27.60 14.43
CA ARG A 263 31.89 -27.62 15.87
C ARG A 263 31.98 -26.23 16.50
N LEU A 264 33.06 -25.48 16.27
CA LEU A 264 33.18 -24.12 16.78
C LEU A 264 32.09 -23.19 16.23
N ALA A 265 31.76 -23.31 14.94
CA ALA A 265 30.66 -22.57 14.32
C ALA A 265 29.31 -22.94 14.94
N ALA A 266 29.09 -24.21 15.29
CA ALA A 266 27.88 -24.67 15.98
C ALA A 266 27.82 -24.27 17.47
N GLY A 267 28.87 -23.64 18.02
CA GLY A 267 28.92 -23.26 19.42
C GLY A 267 29.48 -24.35 20.36
N ASP A 268 30.14 -25.37 19.82
CA ASP A 268 30.82 -26.39 20.62
C ASP A 268 32.33 -26.09 20.74
N PRO A 269 32.92 -26.17 21.95
CA PRO A 269 34.36 -26.04 22.13
C PRO A 269 35.11 -27.21 21.46
N VAL A 270 36.35 -26.96 21.06
CA VAL A 270 37.24 -27.99 20.46
C VAL A 270 38.62 -27.95 21.06
N GLU A 271 39.27 -29.11 21.13
CA GLU A 271 40.65 -29.23 21.61
C GLU A 271 41.64 -29.22 20.44
N VAL A 272 42.69 -28.40 20.53
CA VAL A 272 43.79 -28.31 19.57
C VAL A 272 45.09 -28.29 20.36
N ASP A 273 46.01 -29.20 20.04
CA ASP A 273 47.32 -29.32 20.69
C ASP A 273 47.31 -29.38 22.24
N GLY A 274 46.22 -29.91 22.82
CA GLY A 274 46.04 -30.05 24.27
C GLY A 274 45.41 -28.83 24.96
N GLU A 275 45.06 -27.79 24.20
CA GLU A 275 44.35 -26.61 24.70
C GLU A 275 42.89 -26.62 24.20
N GLU A 276 41.95 -26.31 25.08
CA GLU A 276 40.54 -26.15 24.73
C GLU A 276 40.30 -24.74 24.19
N ILE A 277 39.79 -24.66 22.96
CA ILE A 277 39.43 -23.41 22.31
C ILE A 277 37.91 -23.24 22.43
N PRO A 278 37.44 -22.21 23.16
CA PRO A 278 36.02 -21.93 23.27
C PRO A 278 35.49 -21.27 21.98
N PRO A 279 34.21 -21.49 21.60
CA PRO A 279 33.60 -20.88 20.41
C PRO A 279 33.73 -19.36 20.36
N GLU A 280 33.65 -18.70 21.51
CA GLU A 280 33.72 -17.24 21.65
C GLU A 280 35.07 -16.67 21.20
N ALA A 281 36.15 -17.46 21.29
CA ALA A 281 37.50 -17.03 20.88
C ALA A 281 37.66 -16.88 19.36
N VAL A 282 36.77 -17.54 18.59
CA VAL A 282 36.79 -17.57 17.13
C VAL A 282 35.55 -16.95 16.51
N ARG A 283 34.78 -16.20 17.29
CA ARG A 283 33.64 -15.43 16.80
C ARG A 283 34.05 -13.98 16.54
N GLU A 284 33.49 -13.38 15.51
CA GLU A 284 33.56 -11.95 15.22
C GLU A 284 32.18 -11.34 15.43
N GLU A 285 32.11 -10.30 16.26
CA GLU A 285 30.89 -9.51 16.43
C GLU A 285 30.86 -8.38 15.40
N ARG A 286 29.75 -8.30 14.66
CA ARG A 286 29.46 -7.21 13.72
C ARG A 286 28.25 -6.43 14.22
N GLU A 287 28.42 -5.13 14.35
CA GLU A 287 27.34 -4.21 14.76
C GLU A 287 26.97 -3.31 13.58
N ARG A 288 25.66 -3.26 13.26
CA ARG A 288 25.08 -2.24 12.39
C ARG A 288 24.28 -1.25 13.22
N ARG A 289 24.35 0.03 12.81
CA ARG A 289 23.61 1.13 13.43
C ARG A 289 22.75 1.81 12.39
N PHE A 290 21.48 1.94 12.70
CA PHE A 290 20.49 2.60 11.87
C PHE A 290 20.00 3.85 12.60
N PRO A 291 20.39 5.07 12.16
CA PRO A 291 19.82 6.30 12.67
C PRO A 291 18.31 6.32 12.44
N VAL A 292 17.54 6.78 13.42
CA VAL A 292 16.07 6.84 13.34
C VAL A 292 15.52 8.20 13.76
N ASP A 293 16.29 9.27 13.69
CA ASP A 293 15.77 10.64 13.84
C ASP A 293 15.15 11.17 12.54
#